data_AF-A0A4W6E340-F1
#
_entry.id   AF-A0A4W6E340-F1
#
_cell.length_a   1.000
_cell.length_b   1.000
_cell.length_c   1.000
_cell.angle_alpha   90.00
_cell.angle_beta   90.00
_cell.angle_gamma   90.00
#
_symmetry.space_group_name_H-M   'P 1'
#
loop_
_entity.id
_entity.type
_entity.pdbx_description
1 polymer ?
#
loop_
_entity_poly.entity_id
_entity_poly.type
_entity_poly.pdbx_seq_one_letter_code
_entity_poly.pdbx_strand_id
1 'polypeptide(L)'
;MTPEDLLNTLEDLGDEEFSKFKWFLQQPDSLQGFLSIRKRDLETADRLKTVDLMVQTYRLPGAVEVTRKLLEKINRNDLVQSLSDRSISDNQKHLLQYRTTKVLMMSHLWLVGPLPQK
;
A
#
# COMPACT_ATOMS: atom_id res chain seq x y z
N MET A 1 2.59 -4.23 -2.36
CA MET A 1 2.05 -2.86 -2.42
C MET A 1 3.21 -1.90 -2.45
N THR A 2 3.24 -0.99 -3.41
CA THR A 2 4.26 0.04 -3.61
C THR A 2 3.59 1.44 -3.68
N PRO A 3 4.37 2.55 -3.63
CA PRO A 3 3.82 3.88 -3.89
C PRO A 3 3.18 4.01 -5.27
N GLU A 4 3.72 3.34 -6.30
CA GLU A 4 3.11 3.34 -7.64
C GLU A 4 1.70 2.71 -7.63
N ASP A 5 1.48 1.68 -6.81
CA ASP A 5 0.14 1.08 -6.67
C ASP A 5 -0.89 2.08 -6.11
N LEU A 6 -0.47 2.93 -5.18
CA LEU A 6 -1.31 4.02 -4.66
C LEU A 6 -1.55 5.08 -5.72
N LEU A 7 -0.51 5.45 -6.48
CA LEU A 7 -0.65 6.42 -7.56
C LEU A 7 -1.70 5.97 -8.57
N ASN A 8 -1.59 4.74 -9.07
CA ASN A 8 -2.55 4.19 -10.02
C ASN A 8 -3.99 4.22 -9.45
N THR A 9 -4.14 3.94 -8.16
CA THR A 9 -5.46 4.02 -7.50
C THR A 9 -6.00 5.45 -7.47
N LEU A 10 -5.15 6.46 -7.25
CA LEU A 10 -5.57 7.87 -7.29
C LEU A 10 -5.78 8.38 -8.72
N GLU A 11 -5.14 7.78 -9.72
CA GLU A 11 -5.38 8.07 -11.15
C GLU A 11 -6.76 7.57 -11.61
N ASP A 12 -7.26 6.49 -11.03
CA ASP A 12 -8.61 5.99 -11.28
C ASP A 12 -9.74 6.82 -10.61
N LEU A 13 -9.37 7.83 -9.81
CA LEU A 13 -10.31 8.83 -9.29
C LEU A 13 -10.52 9.94 -10.31
N GLY A 14 -11.78 10.26 -10.60
CA GLY A 14 -12.13 11.47 -11.34
C GLY A 14 -11.71 12.73 -10.56
N ASP A 15 -11.64 13.89 -11.22
CA ASP A 15 -11.11 15.10 -10.59
C ASP A 15 -11.96 15.59 -9.39
N GLU A 16 -13.28 15.41 -9.44
CA GLU A 16 -14.16 15.73 -8.31
C GLU A 16 -13.91 14.78 -7.12
N GLU A 17 -13.75 13.49 -7.39
CA GLU A 17 -13.49 12.47 -6.39
C GLU A 17 -12.12 12.67 -5.74
N PHE A 18 -11.12 12.98 -6.54
CA PHE A 18 -9.78 13.32 -6.07
C PHE A 18 -9.79 14.62 -5.23
N SER A 19 -10.60 15.61 -5.62
CA SER A 19 -10.79 16.83 -4.81
C SER A 19 -11.41 16.52 -3.44
N LYS A 20 -12.44 15.65 -3.38
CA LYS A 20 -13.03 15.17 -2.13
C LYS A 20 -12.02 14.38 -1.30
N PHE A 21 -11.23 13.51 -1.94
CA PHE A 21 -10.17 12.75 -1.29
C PHE A 21 -9.16 13.68 -0.59
N LYS A 22 -8.65 14.70 -1.30
CA LYS A 22 -7.76 15.73 -0.71
C LYS A 22 -8.43 16.52 0.40
N TRP A 23 -9.73 16.79 0.29
CA TRP A 23 -10.47 17.47 1.34
C TRP A 23 -10.52 16.63 2.62
N PHE A 24 -10.76 15.33 2.53
CA PHE A 24 -10.77 14.44 3.70
C PHE A 24 -9.40 14.21 4.32
N LEU A 25 -8.31 14.23 3.54
CA LEU A 25 -6.93 14.17 4.08
C LEU A 25 -6.60 15.34 5.03
N GLN A 26 -7.35 16.43 4.95
CA GLN A 26 -7.19 17.59 5.83
C GLN A 26 -7.98 17.45 7.14
N GLN A 27 -8.95 16.53 7.21
CA GLN A 27 -9.88 16.40 8.32
C GLN A 27 -9.41 15.34 9.32
N PRO A 28 -9.02 15.70 10.56
CA PRO A 28 -8.57 14.73 11.57
C PRO A 28 -9.60 13.62 11.83
N ASP A 29 -10.88 13.98 11.91
CA ASP A 29 -11.98 13.05 12.18
C ASP A 29 -12.19 12.03 11.06
N SER A 30 -11.75 12.35 9.85
CA SER A 30 -11.88 11.43 8.71
C SER A 30 -10.77 10.38 8.65
N LEU A 31 -9.75 10.55 9.48
CA LEU A 31 -8.52 9.77 9.43
C LEU A 31 -8.38 8.80 10.62
N GLN A 32 -9.38 8.67 11.50
CA GLN A 32 -9.42 7.66 12.58
C GLN A 32 -8.10 7.54 13.38
N GLY A 33 -7.51 8.67 13.77
CA GLY A 33 -6.27 8.71 14.56
C GLY A 33 -4.98 8.88 13.75
N PHE A 34 -5.04 8.87 12.41
CA PHE A 34 -3.94 9.32 11.57
C PHE A 34 -3.84 10.85 11.55
N LEU A 35 -2.61 11.37 11.42
CA LEU A 35 -2.33 12.81 11.36
C LEU A 35 -2.96 13.44 10.11
N SER A 36 -3.59 14.62 10.21
CA SER A 36 -4.02 15.31 8.99
C SER A 36 -2.85 15.92 8.23
N ILE A 37 -2.97 15.97 6.90
CA ILE A 37 -2.03 16.70 6.04
C ILE A 37 -2.55 18.13 5.88
N ARG A 38 -1.66 19.13 5.99
CA ARG A 38 -2.06 20.54 5.99
C ARG A 38 -2.67 20.92 4.64
N LYS A 39 -3.74 21.73 4.67
CA LYS A 39 -4.41 22.26 3.47
C LYS A 39 -3.42 22.85 2.45
N ARG A 40 -2.49 23.69 2.91
CA ARG A 40 -1.51 24.36 2.05
C ARG A 40 -0.67 23.39 1.23
N ASP A 41 -0.42 22.19 1.76
CA ASP A 41 0.42 21.18 1.11
C ASP A 41 -0.40 20.37 0.09
N LEU A 42 -1.75 20.37 0.19
CA LEU A 42 -2.67 19.63 -0.68
C LEU A 42 -3.39 20.48 -1.73
N GLU A 43 -3.49 21.79 -1.54
CA GLU A 43 -4.29 22.69 -2.39
C GLU A 43 -3.88 22.58 -3.88
N THR A 44 -2.58 22.62 -4.16
CA THR A 44 -2.02 22.49 -5.52
C THR A 44 -1.38 21.13 -5.80
N ALA A 45 -1.42 20.19 -4.85
CA ALA A 45 -0.84 18.86 -5.04
C ALA A 45 -1.62 18.09 -6.11
N ASP A 46 -0.88 17.56 -7.08
CA ASP A 46 -1.36 16.54 -8.01
C ASP A 46 -1.37 15.15 -7.33
N ARG A 47 -1.76 14.12 -8.09
CA ARG A 47 -1.89 12.74 -7.59
C ARG A 47 -0.56 12.19 -7.10
N LEU A 48 0.52 12.40 -7.86
CA LEU A 48 1.88 11.96 -7.50
C LEU A 48 2.35 12.64 -6.22
N LYS A 49 2.23 13.97 -6.14
CA LYS A 49 2.63 14.72 -4.95
C LYS A 49 1.80 14.34 -3.73
N THR A 50 0.53 14.01 -3.92
CA THR A 50 -0.34 13.53 -2.84
C THR A 50 0.13 12.18 -2.32
N VAL A 51 0.52 11.23 -3.18
CA VAL A 51 1.09 9.95 -2.75
C VAL A 51 2.38 10.16 -1.95
N ASP A 52 3.29 11.01 -2.44
CA ASP A 52 4.54 11.33 -1.73
C ASP A 52 4.27 11.87 -0.32
N LEU A 53 3.34 12.81 -0.19
CA LEU A 53 2.94 13.37 1.10
C LEU A 53 2.37 12.28 2.02
N MET A 54 1.47 11.42 1.50
CA MET A 54 0.89 10.33 2.29
C MET A 54 1.94 9.33 2.76
N VAL A 55 2.87 8.92 1.90
CA VAL A 55 3.95 7.98 2.25
C VAL A 55 4.92 8.62 3.23
N GLN A 56 5.22 9.92 3.09
CA GLN A 56 6.06 10.65 4.02
C GLN A 56 5.42 10.76 5.41
N THR A 57 4.11 11.04 5.48
CA THR A 57 3.38 11.24 6.74
C THR A 57 3.07 9.92 7.45
N TYR A 58 2.59 8.91 6.71
CA TYR A 58 2.02 7.69 7.30
C TYR A 58 2.88 6.45 7.14
N ARG A 59 3.98 6.53 6.37
CA ARG A 59 4.66 5.37 5.76
C ARG A 59 3.74 4.59 4.83
N LEU A 60 4.31 3.73 3.99
CA LEU A 60 3.54 3.03 2.97
C LEU A 60 2.36 2.21 3.54
N PRO A 61 2.50 1.42 4.61
CA PRO A 61 1.35 0.68 5.17
C PRO A 61 0.22 1.61 5.67
N GLY A 62 0.57 2.69 6.35
CA GLY A 62 -0.41 3.67 6.82
C GLY A 62 -1.06 4.45 5.67
N ALA A 63 -0.30 4.78 4.62
CA ALA A 63 -0.83 5.43 3.43
C ALA A 63 -1.87 4.55 2.71
N VAL A 64 -1.63 3.23 2.64
CA VAL A 64 -2.59 2.25 2.11
C VAL A 64 -3.86 2.18 2.94
N GLU A 65 -3.74 2.18 4.28
CA GLU A 65 -4.89 2.16 5.18
C GLU A 65 -5.72 3.44 5.08
N VAL A 66 -5.07 4.61 5.08
CA VAL A 66 -5.72 5.91 4.90
C VAL A 66 -6.42 5.97 3.54
N THR A 67 -5.76 5.54 2.46
CA THR A 67 -6.34 5.51 1.11
C THR A 67 -7.64 4.70 1.09
N ARG A 68 -7.61 3.48 1.64
CA ARG A 68 -8.79 2.61 1.76
C ARG A 68 -9.95 3.32 2.45
N LYS A 69 -9.73 3.89 3.63
CA LYS A 69 -10.77 4.58 4.43
C LYS A 69 -11.37 5.76 3.67
N LEU A 70 -10.55 6.52 2.95
CA LEU A 70 -11.02 7.67 2.20
C LEU A 70 -11.79 7.27 0.94
N LEU A 71 -11.38 6.19 0.26
CA LEU A 71 -12.13 5.62 -0.87
C LEU A 71 -13.53 5.16 -0.45
N GLU A 72 -13.64 4.50 0.72
CA GLU A 72 -14.95 4.14 1.31
C GLU A 72 -15.82 5.37 1.55
N LYS A 73 -15.24 6.45 2.11
CA LYS A 73 -15.96 7.71 2.38
C LYS A 73 -16.48 8.41 1.13
N ILE A 74 -15.79 8.28 0.00
CA ILE A 74 -16.24 8.85 -1.29
C ILE A 74 -17.02 7.83 -2.13
N ASN A 75 -17.40 6.69 -1.56
CA ASN A 75 -18.16 5.61 -2.20
C ASN A 75 -17.47 4.96 -3.41
N ARG A 76 -16.13 5.01 -3.51
CA ARG A 76 -15.34 4.27 -4.51
C ARG A 76 -14.93 2.89 -4.01
N ASN A 77 -15.94 2.09 -3.64
CA ASN A 77 -15.77 0.74 -3.10
C ASN A 77 -15.19 -0.25 -4.14
N ASP A 78 -15.36 0.03 -5.42
CA ASP A 78 -14.70 -0.66 -6.52
C ASP A 78 -13.17 -0.59 -6.38
N LEU A 79 -12.64 0.60 -6.08
CA LEU A 79 -11.21 0.80 -5.88
C LEU A 79 -10.72 0.17 -4.57
N VAL A 80 -11.52 0.18 -3.51
CA VAL A 80 -11.21 -0.51 -2.24
C VAL A 80 -10.97 -2.01 -2.46
N GLN A 81 -11.82 -2.64 -3.27
CA GLN A 81 -11.67 -4.05 -3.59
C GLN A 81 -10.38 -4.29 -4.40
N SER A 82 -10.14 -3.49 -5.45
CA SER A 82 -8.94 -3.61 -6.28
C SER A 82 -7.63 -3.46 -5.48
N LEU A 83 -7.62 -2.53 -4.52
CA LEU A 83 -6.50 -2.25 -3.62
C LEU A 83 -6.25 -3.43 -2.66
N SER A 84 -7.31 -4.12 -2.24
CA SER A 84 -7.24 -5.30 -1.38
C SER A 84 -6.70 -6.51 -2.13
N ASP A 85 -7.20 -6.76 -3.33
CA ASP A 85 -6.80 -7.90 -4.15
C ASP A 85 -5.31 -7.83 -4.51
N ARG A 86 -4.80 -6.61 -4.79
CA ARG A 86 -3.36 -6.40 -5.03
C ARG A 86 -2.51 -6.77 -3.82
N SER A 87 -2.95 -6.39 -2.61
CA SER A 87 -2.24 -6.73 -1.37
C SER A 87 -2.19 -8.25 -1.11
N ILE A 88 -3.27 -8.97 -1.43
CA ILE A 88 -3.35 -10.43 -1.31
C ILE A 88 -2.39 -11.09 -2.31
N SER A 89 -2.40 -10.64 -3.56
CA SER A 89 -1.53 -11.17 -4.62
C SER A 89 -0.05 -11.06 -4.24
N ASP A 90 0.36 -9.90 -3.70
CA ASP A 90 1.76 -9.68 -3.32
C ASP A 90 2.19 -10.57 -2.15
N ASN A 91 1.32 -10.75 -1.15
CA ASN A 91 1.57 -11.65 -0.04
C ASN A 91 1.70 -13.11 -0.52
N GLN A 92 0.86 -13.53 -1.46
CA GLN A 92 0.96 -14.86 -2.06
C GLN A 92 2.26 -15.05 -2.85
N LYS A 93 2.68 -14.06 -3.66
CA LYS A 93 3.97 -14.10 -4.38
C LYS A 93 5.15 -14.25 -3.43
N HIS A 94 5.16 -13.48 -2.34
CA HIS A 94 6.21 -13.58 -1.32
C HIS A 94 6.24 -14.96 -0.65
N LEU A 95 5.08 -15.54 -0.32
CA LEU A 95 4.99 -16.90 0.25
C LEU A 95 5.44 -17.98 -0.74
N LEU A 96 5.08 -17.87 -2.02
CA LEU A 96 5.51 -18.80 -3.05
C LEU A 96 7.02 -18.70 -3.27
N GLN A 97 7.58 -17.49 -3.29
CA GLN A 97 9.02 -17.29 -3.35
C GLN A 97 9.71 -17.93 -2.14
N TYR A 98 9.25 -17.67 -0.91
CA TYR A 98 9.79 -18.29 0.30
C TYR A 98 9.75 -19.82 0.23
N ARG A 99 8.64 -20.41 -0.23
CA ARG A 99 8.51 -21.86 -0.42
C ARG A 99 9.51 -22.39 -1.45
N THR A 100 9.63 -21.74 -2.61
CA THR A 100 10.57 -22.15 -3.68
C THR A 100 12.03 -22.04 -3.22
N THR A 101 12.42 -20.94 -2.57
CA THR A 101 13.79 -20.76 -2.07
C THR A 101 14.13 -21.76 -0.97
N LYS A 102 13.18 -22.06 -0.08
CA LYS A 102 13.36 -23.06 0.97
C LYS A 102 13.49 -24.48 0.39
N VAL A 103 12.68 -24.84 -0.60
CA VAL A 103 12.82 -26.12 -1.33
C VAL A 103 14.18 -26.20 -2.00
N LEU A 104 14.64 -25.14 -2.69
CA LEU A 104 15.95 -25.10 -3.35
C LEU A 104 17.12 -25.21 -2.36
N MET A 105 17.03 -24.56 -1.20
CA MET A 105 18.01 -24.66 -0.11
C MET A 105 18.02 -26.06 0.52
N MET A 106 16.85 -26.68 0.73
CA MET A 106 16.75 -28.06 1.23
C MET A 106 17.29 -29.08 0.20
N SER A 107 17.17 -28.79 -1.11
CA SER A 107 17.78 -29.60 -2.17
C SER A 107 19.29 -29.41 -2.29
N HIS A 108 19.84 -28.22 -1.99
CA HIS A 108 21.29 -28.00 -1.92
C HIS A 108 21.95 -28.60 -0.66
N LEU A 109 21.18 -28.88 0.41
CA LEU A 109 21.70 -29.49 1.64
C LEU A 109 22.00 -31.01 1.54
N TRP A 110 21.71 -31.67 0.41
CA TRP A 110 21.99 -33.11 0.21
C TRP A 110 23.31 -33.44 -0.49
N LEU A 111 24.19 -32.45 -0.73
CA LEU A 111 25.50 -32.67 -1.38
C LEU A 111 26.71 -32.66 -0.43
N VAL A 112 26.52 -32.36 0.85
CA VAL A 112 27.58 -32.50 1.87
C VAL A 112 27.12 -33.56 2.87
N GLY A 113 27.65 -34.78 2.72
CA GLY A 113 27.32 -35.93 3.57
C GLY A 113 27.66 -35.70 5.04
N PRO A 114 27.20 -36.58 5.95
CA PRO A 114 27.38 -36.40 7.38
C PRO A 114 28.87 -36.43 7.76
N LEU A 115 29.31 -35.43 8.55
CA LEU A 115 30.63 -35.39 9.17
C LEU A 115 30.81 -36.58 10.14
N PRO A 116 32.00 -37.21 10.19
CA PRO A 116 32.26 -38.26 11.16
C PRO A 116 32.36 -37.67 12.57
N GLN A 117 31.59 -38.21 13.49
CA GLN A 117 31.72 -37.96 14.92
C GLN A 117 33.01 -38.65 15.41
N LYS A 118 33.95 -37.88 15.97
CA LYS A 118 35.06 -38.39 16.77
C LYS A 118 35.12 -37.63 18.09
#